data_AF-A0A960H398-F1
#
_entry.id   AF-A0A960H398-F1
#
_cell.length_a   1.000
_cell.length_b   1.000
_cell.length_c   1.000
_cell.angle_alpha   90.00
_cell.angle_beta   90.00
_cell.angle_gamma   90.00
#
_symmetry.space_group_name_H-M   'P 1'
#
loop_
_entity.id
_entity.type
_entity.pdbx_description
1 polymer ?
#
loop_
_entity_poly.entity_id
_entity_poly.type
_entity_poly.pdbx_seq_one_letter_code
_entity_poly.pdbx_strand_id
1 'polypeptide(L)' 'LDGIKHFFMHYKDLEPNKFVKAAEWVGRAEAEAEIQRSLERFTAGGH' A
#
# COMPACT_ATOMS: atom_id res chain seq x y z
N LEU A 1 13.11 -8.29 1.54
CA LEU A 1 11.99 -7.52 0.94
C LEU A 1 11.19 -8.38 -0.04
N ASP A 2 11.85 -9.29 -0.75
CA ASP A 2 11.23 -10.12 -1.80
C ASP A 2 10.15 -11.08 -1.29
N GLY A 3 10.33 -11.73 -0.13
CA GLY A 3 9.30 -12.64 0.41
C GLY A 3 7.96 -11.95 0.71
N ILE A 4 8.02 -10.70 1.21
CA ILE A 4 6.81 -9.90 1.44
C ILE A 4 6.18 -9.47 0.11
N LYS A 5 7.01 -9.05 -0.87
CA LYS A 5 6.54 -8.71 -2.23
C LYS A 5 5.86 -9.92 -2.89
N HIS A 6 6.48 -11.10 -2.82
CA HIS A 6 5.97 -12.35 -3.37
C HIS A 6 4.60 -12.71 -2.79
N PHE A 7 4.44 -12.61 -1.46
CA PHE A 7 3.15 -12.87 -0.83
C PHE A 7 2.03 -11.96 -1.39
N PHE A 8 2.25 -10.64 -1.39
CA PHE A 8 1.22 -9.70 -1.85
C PHE A 8 0.94 -9.77 -3.34
N MET A 9 1.88 -10.27 -4.15
CA MET A 9 1.66 -10.49 -5.57
C MET A 9 0.71 -11.66 -5.85
N HIS A 10 0.72 -12.70 -5.01
CA HIS A 10 0.01 -13.97 -5.32
C HIS A 10 -1.17 -14.30 -4.41
N TYR A 11 -1.30 -13.67 -3.24
CA TYR A 11 -2.32 -14.07 -2.25
C TYR A 11 -3.77 -13.96 -2.75
N LYS A 12 -4.00 -13.21 -3.83
CA LYS A 12 -5.30 -12.97 -4.46
C LYS A 12 -5.53 -13.75 -5.75
N ASP A 13 -4.60 -14.57 -6.20
CA ASP A 13 -4.67 -15.22 -7.52
C ASP A 13 -5.90 -16.12 -7.70
N LEU A 14 -6.44 -16.65 -6.60
CA LEU A 14 -7.63 -17.50 -6.58
C LEU A 14 -8.91 -16.75 -6.17
N GLU A 15 -8.85 -15.42 -6.01
CA GLU A 15 -10.01 -14.60 -5.68
C GLU A 15 -10.61 -14.00 -6.95
N PRO A 16 -11.80 -14.43 -7.41
CA PRO A 16 -12.40 -13.92 -8.63
C PRO A 16 -12.55 -12.39 -8.60
N ASN A 17 -12.19 -11.74 -9.70
CA ASN A 17 -12.22 -10.28 -9.87
C ASN A 17 -11.23 -9.48 -8.99
N LYS A 18 -10.23 -10.13 -8.38
CA LYS A 18 -9.15 -9.44 -7.66
C LYS A 18 -7.82 -9.62 -8.37
N PHE A 19 -7.04 -8.55 -8.40
CA PHE A 19 -5.69 -8.53 -8.96
C PHE A 19 -4.84 -7.46 -8.26
N VAL A 20 -3.52 -7.61 -8.35
CA VAL A 20 -2.54 -6.62 -7.89
C VAL A 20 -1.72 -6.18 -9.10
N LYS A 21 -1.60 -4.86 -9.34
CA LYS A 21 -0.93 -4.31 -10.54
C LYS A 21 0.50 -3.83 -10.30
N ALA A 22 0.88 -3.47 -9.07
CA ALA A 22 2.24 -3.03 -8.74
C ALA A 22 2.50 -3.11 -7.23
N ALA A 23 3.72 -3.51 -6.85
CA ALA A 23 4.21 -3.46 -5.47
C ALA A 23 5.71 -3.14 -5.50
N GLU A 24 6.07 -1.89 -5.18
CA GLU A 24 7.46 -1.45 -5.06
C GLU A 24 7.74 -0.98 -3.64
N TRP A 25 8.97 -1.22 -3.20
CA TRP A 25 9.44 -0.73 -1.91
C TRP A 25 10.01 0.68 -2.08
N VAL A 26 9.61 1.58 -1.19
CA VAL A 26 10.13 2.95 -1.11
C VAL A 26 10.88 3.15 0.21
N GLY A 27 11.61 4.26 0.30
CA GLY A 27 12.37 4.63 1.47
C GLY A 27 11.53 5.19 2.61
N ARG A 28 12.21 5.51 3.71
CA ARG A 28 11.60 6.07 4.92
C ARG A 28 10.96 7.43 4.68
N ALA A 29 11.62 8.31 3.91
CA ALA A 29 11.12 9.65 3.66
C ALA A 29 9.78 9.64 2.92
N GLU A 30 9.65 8.77 1.91
CA GLU A 30 8.41 8.59 1.15
C GLU A 30 7.29 8.00 2.02
N ALA A 31 7.64 7.06 2.91
CA ALA A 31 6.69 6.48 3.86
C ALA A 31 6.18 7.52 4.87
N GLU A 32 7.07 8.33 5.45
CA GLU A 32 6.70 9.41 6.38
C GLU A 32 5.83 10.48 5.68
N ALA A 33 6.14 10.81 4.42
CA ALA A 33 5.33 11.73 3.64
C ALA A 33 3.90 11.19 3.38
N GLU A 34 3.73 9.89 3.16
CA GLU A 34 2.39 9.30 3.00
C GLU A 34 1.60 9.25 4.32
N ILE A 35 2.27 9.05 5.45
CA ILE A 35 1.64 9.18 6.78
C ILE A 35 1.09 10.59 6.96
N GLN A 36 1.90 11.61 6.70
CA GLN A 36 1.48 13.01 6.84
C GLN A 36 0.27 13.34 5.94
N ARG A 37 0.33 12.96 4.65
CA ARG A 37 -0.80 13.13 3.73
C ARG A 37 -2.07 12.41 4.19
N SER A 38 -1.92 11.25 4.81
CA SER A 38 -3.06 10.48 5.33
C SER A 38 -3.72 11.15 6.52
N LEU A 39 -2.92 11.73 7.42
CA LEU A 39 -3.42 12.52 8.57
C LEU A 39 -4.17 13.76 8.10
N GLU A 40 -3.63 14.49 7.12
CA GLU A 40 -4.29 15.67 6.54
C GLU A 40 -5.64 15.31 5.93
N ARG A 41 -5.72 14.20 5.17
CA ARG A 41 -6.98 13.69 4.61
C ARG A 41 -7.98 13.31 5.70
N PHE A 42 -7.52 12.68 6.79
CA PHE A 42 -8.38 12.31 7.91
C PHE A 42 -9.01 13.54 8.56
N THR A 43 -8.21 14.55 8.89
CA THR A 43 -8.70 15.81 9.46
C THR A 43 -9.61 16.57 8.50
N ALA A 44 -9.27 16.64 7.21
CA ALA A 44 -10.09 17.31 6.20
C ALA A 44 -11.44 16.62 5.95
N GLY A 45 -11.49 15.29 6.11
CA GLY A 45 -12.71 14.50 6.00
C GLY A 45 -13.71 14.69 7.16
N GLY A 46 -13.33 15.43 8.21
CA GLY A 46 -14.18 15.71 9.36
C GLY A 46 -14.47 14.48 10.24
N HIS A 47 -13.57 13.49 10.22
CA HIS A 47 -13.61 12.30 11.07
C HIS A 47 -13.12 12.56 12.50
#